data_AF-A0A835XWJ9-F1
#
_entry.id   AF-A0A835XWJ9-F1
#
_cell.length_a   1.000
_cell.length_b   1.000
_cell.length_c   1.000
_cell.angle_alpha   90.00
_cell.angle_beta   90.00
_cell.angle_gamma   90.00
#
_symmetry.space_group_name_H-M   'P 1'
#
loop_
_entity.id
_entity.type
_entity.pdbx_description
1 polymer ?
#
loop_
_entity_poly.entity_id
_entity_poly.type
_entity_poly.pdbx_seq_one_letter_code
_entity_poly.pdbx_strand_id
1 'polypeptide(L)'
;MKLFKALLGNANCEAPPQAHTPEGSVHSGASTPRSGAASVSKGQKTELGVCVGDSTSLPDGGRLQAKIGGRYVTVLRIEGKLSCIDSICFHAGGPLGLGDIEDLDGKKCLVCPWHFYKIDVCTGDKYYQGMEFKDGKLVGGEWKSNGVRQRTHEVVEADGKIYVKVASGSATERVDSDGYAFDASCGERILNAPPSALRQRTGNVGADGRKPSGQVLRGQYHS
;
A
#
# COMPACT_ATOMS: atom_id res chain seq x y z
N MET A 1 20.90 32.27 -23.29
CA MET A 1 19.89 31.27 -22.86
C MET A 1 20.56 30.32 -21.89
N LYS A 2 20.07 30.18 -20.65
CA LYS A 2 20.58 29.20 -19.68
C LYS A 2 19.55 28.09 -19.51
N LEU A 3 19.92 26.84 -19.82
CA LEU A 3 19.07 25.69 -19.57
C LEU A 3 18.97 25.46 -18.06
N PHE A 4 17.75 25.45 -17.52
CA PHE A 4 17.49 24.82 -16.22
C PHE A 4 17.46 23.31 -16.41
N LYS A 5 18.45 22.61 -15.86
CA LYS A 5 18.45 21.15 -15.79
C LYS A 5 17.64 20.75 -14.56
N ALA A 6 16.43 20.22 -14.78
CA ALA A 6 15.57 19.76 -13.69
C ALA A 6 16.29 18.63 -12.91
N LEU A 7 16.33 18.78 -11.59
CA LEU A 7 16.79 17.74 -10.68
C LEU A 7 15.63 16.74 -10.49
N LEU A 8 15.69 15.63 -11.23
CA LEU A 8 14.84 14.47 -11.00
C LEU A 8 15.26 13.81 -9.69
N GLY A 9 14.58 14.15 -8.60
CA GLY A 9 14.72 13.47 -7.31
C GLY A 9 13.93 12.16 -7.33
N ASN A 10 14.62 11.02 -7.24
CA ASN A 10 13.97 9.72 -7.15
C ASN A 10 13.24 9.58 -5.80
N ALA A 11 11.92 9.76 -5.79
CA ALA A 11 11.08 9.69 -4.58
C ALA A 11 10.71 8.26 -4.13
N ASN A 12 11.49 7.25 -4.56
CA ASN A 12 11.26 5.84 -4.24
C ASN A 12 11.82 5.48 -2.86
N CYS A 13 11.09 4.65 -2.13
CA CYS A 13 11.72 3.73 -1.19
C CYS A 13 12.65 2.78 -1.96
N GLU A 14 13.95 2.78 -1.67
CA GLU A 14 14.93 1.90 -2.34
C GLU A 14 14.61 0.43 -2.01
N ALA A 15 14.05 -0.28 -3.01
CA ALA A 15 13.87 -1.72 -2.99
C ALA A 15 14.99 -2.39 -3.81
N PRO A 16 15.50 -3.57 -3.41
CA PRO A 16 16.48 -4.33 -4.17
C PRO A 16 15.87 -4.91 -5.48
N PRO A 17 16.69 -5.16 -6.53
CA PRO A 17 16.19 -5.50 -7.86
C PRO A 17 15.60 -6.92 -7.97
N GLN A 18 14.52 -7.07 -8.76
CA GLN A 18 13.89 -8.36 -9.15
C GLN A 18 13.73 -8.49 -10.68
N ALA A 19 13.42 -9.70 -11.19
CA ALA A 19 13.89 -10.16 -12.50
C ALA A 19 12.81 -10.67 -13.50
N HIS A 20 12.29 -9.73 -14.30
CA HIS A 20 11.86 -9.81 -15.72
C HIS A 20 11.03 -11.00 -16.34
N THR A 21 9.86 -10.62 -16.90
CA THR A 21 9.15 -11.09 -18.15
C THR A 21 8.24 -12.34 -18.12
N PRO A 22 7.10 -12.44 -18.90
CA PRO A 22 6.35 -11.51 -19.82
C PRO A 22 4.81 -11.34 -19.53
N GLU A 23 4.01 -10.67 -20.42
CA GLU A 23 2.52 -10.46 -20.31
C GLU A 23 1.65 -11.34 -21.28
N GLY A 24 0.40 -11.74 -20.91
CA GLY A 24 -0.69 -12.24 -21.79
C GLY A 24 -2.07 -12.47 -21.07
N SER A 25 -3.09 -11.59 -21.25
CA SER A 25 -4.30 -11.79 -22.14
C SER A 25 -5.56 -12.42 -21.47
N VAL A 26 -6.84 -12.01 -21.66
CA VAL A 26 -7.54 -10.82 -22.23
C VAL A 26 -9.05 -10.74 -21.81
N HIS A 27 -9.69 -9.54 -21.91
CA HIS A 27 -11.16 -9.23 -22.09
C HIS A 27 -12.16 -9.44 -20.92
N SER A 28 -13.38 -8.83 -20.85
CA SER A 28 -13.97 -7.52 -21.28
C SER A 28 -15.44 -7.39 -20.76
N GLY A 29 -15.90 -6.21 -20.30
CA GLY A 29 -17.33 -5.92 -20.00
C GLY A 29 -17.59 -4.71 -19.07
N ALA A 30 -18.52 -3.79 -19.40
CA ALA A 30 -18.69 -2.48 -18.71
C ALA A 30 -19.98 -1.75 -19.17
N SER A 31 -20.56 -0.72 -18.52
CA SER A 31 -20.55 -0.19 -17.13
C SER A 31 -21.47 1.05 -17.01
N THR A 32 -22.12 1.35 -15.88
CA THR A 32 -22.86 2.63 -15.64
C THR A 32 -22.70 3.20 -14.21
N PRO A 33 -22.89 4.52 -13.96
CA PRO A 33 -22.16 5.23 -12.89
C PRO A 33 -22.99 6.03 -11.86
N ARG A 34 -22.42 6.28 -10.67
CA ARG A 34 -22.64 7.54 -9.90
C ARG A 34 -21.62 7.82 -8.79
N SER A 35 -20.97 8.99 -8.88
CA SER A 35 -20.40 9.86 -7.83
C SER A 35 -19.71 9.25 -6.59
N GLY A 36 -18.39 9.45 -6.45
CA GLY A 36 -17.72 9.48 -5.13
C GLY A 36 -16.26 9.05 -5.11
N ALA A 37 -15.87 8.10 -5.96
CA ALA A 37 -14.49 7.68 -6.15
C ALA A 37 -13.90 8.32 -7.42
N ALA A 38 -12.59 8.56 -7.44
CA ALA A 38 -11.87 8.86 -8.67
C ALA A 38 -11.80 7.61 -9.54
N SER A 39 -12.85 7.35 -10.32
CA SER A 39 -12.84 6.33 -11.36
C SER A 39 -11.88 6.79 -12.46
N VAL A 40 -10.61 6.36 -12.36
CA VAL A 40 -9.58 6.62 -13.37
C VAL A 40 -10.08 6.04 -14.70
N SER A 41 -10.53 6.92 -15.60
CA SER A 41 -10.89 6.58 -16.96
C SER A 41 -9.64 6.05 -17.66
N LYS A 42 -9.69 4.79 -18.14
CA LYS A 42 -8.62 4.03 -18.84
C LYS A 42 -7.32 4.82 -19.00
N GLY A 43 -6.53 4.92 -17.92
CA GLY A 43 -5.31 5.73 -17.93
C GLY A 43 -4.39 5.20 -19.02
N GLN A 44 -4.03 6.06 -19.97
CA GLN A 44 -3.12 5.69 -21.06
C GLN A 44 -1.83 5.17 -20.42
N LYS A 45 -1.49 3.89 -20.66
CA LYS A 45 -0.25 3.27 -20.18
C LYS A 45 0.91 4.05 -20.80
N THR A 46 1.69 4.72 -19.97
CA THR A 46 2.92 5.41 -20.38
C THR A 46 4.13 4.59 -19.94
N GLU A 47 5.34 4.99 -20.36
CA GLU A 47 6.61 4.47 -19.81
C GLU A 47 6.74 4.69 -18.29
N LEU A 48 5.98 5.63 -17.71
CA LEU A 48 5.91 5.89 -16.26
C LEU A 48 4.89 4.98 -15.55
N GLY A 49 4.03 4.27 -16.29
CA GLY A 49 2.94 3.45 -15.77
C GLY A 49 1.55 4.04 -16.04
N VAL A 50 0.60 3.69 -15.17
CA VAL A 50 -0.78 4.20 -15.21
C VAL A 50 -0.91 5.36 -14.23
N CYS A 51 -1.35 6.52 -14.71
CA CYS A 51 -1.67 7.67 -13.87
C CYS A 51 -2.82 7.32 -12.92
N VAL A 52 -2.62 7.50 -11.61
CA VAL A 52 -3.63 7.22 -10.57
C VAL A 52 -4.23 8.47 -9.95
N GLY A 53 -3.55 9.62 -10.00
CA GLY A 53 -4.03 10.88 -9.46
C GLY A 53 -3.01 12.01 -9.54
N ASP A 54 -3.42 13.20 -9.11
CA ASP A 54 -2.55 14.36 -8.97
C ASP A 54 -1.76 14.30 -7.65
N SER A 55 -0.47 14.64 -7.67
CA SER A 55 0.41 14.59 -6.50
C SER A 55 -0.10 15.43 -5.33
N THR A 56 -0.65 16.61 -5.63
CA THR A 56 -1.22 17.54 -4.64
C THR A 56 -2.48 16.99 -3.95
N SER A 57 -3.15 15.99 -4.54
CA SER A 57 -4.29 15.30 -3.90
C SER A 57 -3.84 14.22 -2.89
N LEU A 58 -2.55 13.91 -2.84
CA LEU A 58 -1.94 12.96 -1.92
C LEU A 58 -0.87 13.65 -1.04
N PRO A 59 -1.26 14.44 -0.03
CA PRO A 59 -0.33 15.04 0.93
C PRO A 59 0.35 13.96 1.79
N ASP A 60 1.35 14.37 2.59
CA ASP A 60 2.07 13.45 3.46
C ASP A 60 1.16 12.85 4.55
N GLY A 61 1.35 11.57 4.86
CA GLY A 61 0.42 10.76 5.66
C GLY A 61 -0.88 10.36 4.91
N GLY A 62 -1.06 10.81 3.68
CA GLY A 62 -2.19 10.49 2.81
C GLY A 62 -2.12 9.10 2.18
N ARG A 63 -3.27 8.64 1.68
CA ARG A 63 -3.40 7.42 0.86
C ARG A 63 -4.37 7.61 -0.30
N LEU A 64 -4.12 6.91 -1.39
CA LEU A 64 -4.96 6.86 -2.59
C LEU A 64 -5.14 5.40 -2.99
N GLN A 65 -6.38 4.94 -3.17
CA GLN A 65 -6.66 3.58 -3.66
C GLN A 65 -7.11 3.60 -5.12
N ALA A 66 -6.60 2.67 -5.91
CA ALA A 66 -6.87 2.56 -7.34
C ALA A 66 -7.06 1.10 -7.78
N LYS A 67 -7.63 0.92 -8.97
CA LYS A 67 -7.78 -0.38 -9.64
C LYS A 67 -7.09 -0.32 -11.00
N ILE A 68 -6.00 -1.06 -11.16
CA ILE A 68 -5.12 -1.00 -12.33
C ILE A 68 -5.07 -2.39 -12.96
N GLY A 69 -5.55 -2.54 -14.20
CA GLY A 69 -5.61 -3.85 -14.86
C GLY A 69 -6.43 -4.90 -14.11
N GLY A 70 -7.39 -4.48 -13.29
CA GLY A 70 -8.17 -5.34 -12.40
C GLY A 70 -7.57 -5.55 -11.00
N ARG A 71 -6.27 -5.28 -10.81
CA ARG A 71 -5.57 -5.35 -9.51
C ARG A 71 -5.91 -4.15 -8.64
N TYR A 72 -6.23 -4.36 -7.37
CA TYR A 72 -6.50 -3.27 -6.41
C TYR A 72 -5.24 -2.89 -5.64
N VAL A 73 -4.85 -1.61 -5.71
CA VAL A 73 -3.59 -1.10 -5.16
C VAL A 73 -3.83 0.12 -4.28
N THR A 74 -3.00 0.30 -3.25
CA THR A 74 -2.98 1.48 -2.38
C THR A 74 -1.63 2.16 -2.55
N VAL A 75 -1.65 3.45 -2.89
CA VAL A 75 -0.49 4.34 -2.84
C VAL A 75 -0.53 5.08 -1.51
N LEU A 76 0.64 5.22 -0.87
CA LEU A 76 0.83 5.95 0.38
C LEU A 76 1.92 7.00 0.19
N ARG A 77 1.76 8.18 0.78
CA ARG A 77 2.87 9.12 1.01
C ARG A 77 3.21 9.15 2.49
N ILE A 78 4.45 8.83 2.85
CA ILE A 78 4.93 8.79 4.24
C ILE A 78 6.32 9.43 4.30
N GLU A 79 6.49 10.46 5.14
CA GLU A 79 7.75 11.20 5.27
C GLU A 79 8.26 11.72 3.91
N GLY A 80 7.33 12.14 3.06
CA GLY A 80 7.54 12.63 1.69
C GLY A 80 7.73 11.54 0.62
N LYS A 81 7.97 10.28 1.02
CA LYS A 81 8.26 9.15 0.11
C LYS A 81 6.98 8.48 -0.35
N LEU A 82 6.93 8.05 -1.62
CA LEU A 82 5.82 7.25 -2.14
C LEU A 82 6.12 5.76 -2.03
N SER A 83 5.08 4.98 -1.72
CA SER A 83 5.08 3.52 -1.80
C SER A 83 3.76 3.04 -2.37
N CYS A 84 3.75 1.89 -3.04
CA CYS A 84 2.54 1.28 -3.57
C CYS A 84 2.51 -0.22 -3.31
N ILE A 85 1.35 -0.72 -2.85
CA ILE A 85 1.17 -2.09 -2.38
C ILE A 85 -0.22 -2.61 -2.74
N ASP A 86 -0.38 -3.93 -2.91
CA ASP A 86 -1.69 -4.57 -3.04
C ASP A 86 -2.62 -4.13 -1.89
N SER A 87 -3.81 -3.63 -2.22
CA SER A 87 -4.79 -3.15 -1.24
C SER A 87 -5.39 -4.26 -0.38
N ILE A 88 -5.39 -5.49 -0.87
CA ILE A 88 -6.13 -6.62 -0.31
C ILE A 88 -5.16 -7.56 0.40
N CYS A 89 -5.33 -7.73 1.72
CA CYS A 89 -4.43 -8.50 2.58
C CYS A 89 -4.36 -9.97 2.17
N PHE A 90 -3.13 -10.45 1.95
CA PHE A 90 -2.83 -11.83 1.55
C PHE A 90 -3.42 -12.93 2.46
N HIS A 91 -3.67 -12.62 3.73
CA HIS A 91 -4.09 -13.63 4.71
C HIS A 91 -5.51 -14.16 4.45
N ALA A 92 -6.45 -13.27 4.10
CA ALA A 92 -7.88 -13.61 4.07
C ALA A 92 -8.75 -12.61 3.28
N GLY A 93 -8.17 -11.82 2.37
CA GLY A 93 -8.94 -10.81 1.62
C GLY A 93 -9.26 -9.52 2.39
N GLY A 94 -8.59 -9.29 3.54
CA GLY A 94 -8.87 -8.15 4.42
C GLY A 94 -8.49 -6.78 3.81
N PRO A 95 -9.11 -5.68 4.25
CA PRO A 95 -8.89 -4.35 3.67
C PRO A 95 -7.59 -3.70 4.18
N LEU A 96 -6.43 -4.20 3.72
CA LEU A 96 -5.11 -3.69 4.12
C LEU A 96 -4.95 -2.20 3.80
N GLY A 97 -5.44 -1.76 2.64
CA GLY A 97 -5.45 -0.35 2.21
C GLY A 97 -6.23 0.60 3.13
N LEU A 98 -7.00 0.09 4.09
CA LEU A 98 -7.70 0.86 5.14
C LEU A 98 -7.05 0.73 6.52
N GLY A 99 -5.90 0.04 6.62
CA GLY A 99 -5.15 -0.18 7.84
C GLY A 99 -4.51 1.08 8.42
N ASP A 100 -4.33 1.11 9.73
CA ASP A 100 -3.48 2.08 10.40
C ASP A 100 -2.00 1.83 10.01
N ILE A 101 -1.15 2.85 10.10
CA ILE A 101 0.30 2.72 9.85
C ILE A 101 1.02 2.79 11.20
N GLU A 102 1.83 1.77 11.49
CA GLU A 102 2.65 1.66 12.72
C GLU A 102 4.14 1.59 12.33
N ASP A 103 5.01 2.28 13.08
CA ASP A 103 6.47 2.15 12.93
C ASP A 103 6.99 0.96 13.75
N LEU A 104 7.68 0.03 13.09
CA LEU A 104 8.30 -1.16 13.67
C LEU A 104 9.81 -1.17 13.38
N ASP A 105 10.60 -0.67 14.32
CA ASP A 105 12.05 -0.53 14.18
C ASP A 105 12.44 0.15 12.85
N GLY A 106 11.86 1.34 12.60
CA GLY A 106 12.06 2.16 11.41
C GLY A 106 11.23 1.75 10.19
N LYS A 107 10.50 0.62 10.25
CA LYS A 107 9.71 0.09 9.12
C LYS A 107 8.28 0.57 9.23
N LYS A 108 7.82 1.31 8.23
CA LYS A 108 6.44 1.79 8.14
C LYS A 108 5.54 0.65 7.69
N CYS A 109 4.73 0.12 8.59
CA CYS A 109 3.92 -1.06 8.35
C CYS A 109 2.43 -0.74 8.34
N LEU A 110 1.73 -1.13 7.26
CA LEU A 110 0.26 -1.16 7.28
C LEU A 110 -0.22 -2.32 8.16
N VAL A 111 -1.21 -2.04 9.00
CA VAL A 111 -1.79 -3.02 9.93
C VAL A 111 -3.19 -3.41 9.48
N CYS A 112 -3.32 -4.64 8.99
CA CYS A 112 -4.58 -5.15 8.43
C CYS A 112 -5.73 -5.10 9.48
N PRO A 113 -6.85 -4.40 9.22
CA PRO A 113 -7.92 -4.21 10.22
C PRO A 113 -8.61 -5.47 10.77
N TRP A 114 -8.46 -6.63 10.12
CA TRP A 114 -9.12 -7.88 10.53
C TRP A 114 -8.29 -8.76 11.47
N HIS A 115 -6.99 -8.89 11.20
CA HIS A 115 -6.11 -9.86 11.86
C HIS A 115 -4.77 -9.24 12.30
N PHE A 116 -4.64 -7.92 12.14
CA PHE A 116 -3.51 -7.09 12.59
C PHE A 116 -2.12 -7.52 12.10
N TYR A 117 -2.09 -8.22 10.96
CA TYR A 117 -0.86 -8.49 10.24
C TYR A 117 -0.24 -7.15 9.84
N LYS A 118 1.01 -6.97 10.28
CA LYS A 118 1.85 -5.81 10.04
C LYS A 118 2.68 -6.08 8.80
N ILE A 119 2.51 -5.26 7.77
CA ILE A 119 3.12 -5.45 6.45
C ILE A 119 3.87 -4.18 6.08
N ASP A 120 5.19 -4.29 5.91
CA ASP A 120 6.05 -3.18 5.46
C ASP A 120 5.61 -2.71 4.07
N VAL A 121 5.36 -1.40 3.95
CA VAL A 121 4.81 -0.80 2.74
C VAL A 121 5.82 -0.69 1.60
N CYS A 122 7.12 -0.73 1.90
CA CYS A 122 8.21 -0.62 0.94
C CYS A 122 8.58 -2.00 0.37
N THR A 123 8.63 -3.03 1.23
CA THR A 123 9.14 -4.36 0.88
C THR A 123 8.04 -5.41 0.70
N GLY A 124 6.87 -5.23 1.32
CA GLY A 124 5.83 -6.25 1.35
C GLY A 124 6.05 -7.35 2.40
N ASP A 125 7.10 -7.24 3.22
CA ASP A 125 7.41 -8.19 4.28
C ASP A 125 6.33 -8.17 5.38
N LYS A 126 5.85 -9.36 5.76
CA LYS A 126 5.05 -9.49 7.00
C LYS A 126 5.98 -9.56 8.21
N TYR A 127 5.76 -8.67 9.17
CA TYR A 127 6.39 -8.72 10.48
C TYR A 127 5.50 -9.38 11.54
N TYR A 128 6.13 -10.02 12.52
CA TYR A 128 5.50 -10.49 13.75
C TYR A 128 6.47 -10.30 14.92
N GLN A 129 5.96 -10.03 16.11
CA GLN A 129 6.79 -9.94 17.30
C GLN A 129 6.98 -11.34 17.88
N GLY A 130 8.22 -11.72 18.18
CA GLY A 130 8.50 -12.88 19.03
C GLY A 130 7.93 -12.67 20.43
N MET A 131 7.75 -13.75 21.18
CA MET A 131 7.46 -13.69 22.61
C MET A 131 8.60 -14.36 23.36
N GLU A 132 9.08 -13.72 24.43
CA GLU A 132 10.22 -14.16 25.23
C GLU A 132 9.81 -14.24 26.71
N PHE A 133 10.33 -15.22 27.44
CA PHE A 133 10.19 -15.25 28.90
C PHE A 133 11.36 -14.49 29.53
N LYS A 134 11.06 -13.41 30.25
CA LYS A 134 12.02 -12.65 31.07
C LYS A 134 11.45 -12.52 32.48
N ASP A 135 12.22 -12.94 33.48
CA ASP A 135 11.85 -12.94 34.90
C ASP A 135 10.48 -13.60 35.17
N GLY A 136 10.22 -14.73 34.53
CA GLY A 136 8.96 -15.49 34.63
C GLY A 136 7.75 -14.86 33.92
N LYS A 137 7.92 -13.70 33.26
CA LYS A 137 6.85 -13.01 32.51
C LYS A 137 7.06 -13.18 31.01
N LEU A 138 5.96 -13.40 30.28
CA LEU A 138 5.96 -13.40 28.82
C LEU A 138 5.92 -11.96 28.31
N VAL A 139 6.98 -11.53 27.64
CA VAL A 139 7.14 -10.17 27.10
C VAL A 139 7.34 -10.21 25.58
N GLY A 140 7.10 -9.07 24.91
CA GLY A 140 7.43 -8.93 23.50
C GLY A 140 8.94 -8.99 23.29
N GLY A 141 9.38 -9.90 22.41
CA GLY A 141 10.74 -10.00 21.93
C GLY A 141 10.98 -9.18 20.67
N GLU A 142 11.99 -9.55 19.91
CA GLU A 142 12.35 -8.91 18.64
C GLU A 142 11.26 -9.04 17.56
N TRP A 143 11.18 -8.05 16.67
CA TRP A 143 10.40 -8.12 15.44
C TRP A 143 11.09 -9.01 14.41
N LYS A 144 10.36 -9.97 13.86
CA LYS A 144 10.87 -10.96 12.90
C LYS A 144 10.07 -10.88 11.61
N SER A 145 10.77 -10.91 10.48
CA SER A 145 10.15 -11.04 9.16
C SER A 145 9.66 -12.47 8.94
N ASN A 146 8.58 -12.60 8.16
CA ASN A 146 8.04 -13.85 7.62
C ASN A 146 8.17 -13.87 6.07
N GLY A 147 9.09 -13.07 5.54
CA GLY A 147 9.30 -12.81 4.11
C GLY A 147 8.21 -11.95 3.48
N VAL A 148 8.39 -11.68 2.19
CA VAL A 148 7.44 -10.92 1.35
C VAL A 148 6.14 -11.71 1.24
N ARG A 149 5.04 -11.11 1.70
CA ARG A 149 3.69 -11.71 1.65
C ARG A 149 2.70 -10.86 0.87
N GLN A 150 3.02 -9.60 0.65
CA GLN A 150 2.17 -8.63 -0.01
C GLN A 150 2.94 -7.97 -1.14
N ARG A 151 2.44 -8.00 -2.37
CA ARG A 151 3.16 -7.46 -3.52
C ARG A 151 3.21 -5.94 -3.45
N THR A 152 4.41 -5.37 -3.61
CA THR A 152 4.63 -3.93 -3.83
C THR A 152 4.77 -3.62 -5.33
N HIS A 153 4.63 -2.34 -5.67
CA HIS A 153 4.63 -1.84 -7.04
C HIS A 153 5.49 -0.58 -7.14
N GLU A 154 6.11 -0.37 -8.30
CA GLU A 154 6.84 0.87 -8.57
C GLU A 154 5.83 2.03 -8.69
N VAL A 155 6.11 3.12 -7.99
CA VAL A 155 5.33 4.35 -8.02
C VAL A 155 6.24 5.52 -8.36
N VAL A 156 5.83 6.35 -9.31
CA VAL A 156 6.63 7.47 -9.82
C VAL A 156 5.82 8.75 -9.71
N GLU A 157 6.43 9.79 -9.14
CA GLU A 157 5.90 11.15 -9.19
C GLU A 157 6.59 11.93 -10.31
N ALA A 158 5.81 12.44 -11.26
CA ALA A 158 6.29 13.22 -12.41
C ALA A 158 5.23 14.22 -12.85
N ASP A 159 5.64 15.42 -13.27
CA ASP A 159 4.75 16.46 -13.81
C ASP A 159 3.51 16.76 -12.94
N GLY A 160 3.67 16.71 -11.62
CA GLY A 160 2.60 16.94 -10.64
C GLY A 160 1.59 15.78 -10.53
N LYS A 161 1.89 14.61 -11.10
CA LYS A 161 1.03 13.42 -11.14
C LYS A 161 1.74 12.20 -10.56
N ILE A 162 0.95 11.24 -10.11
CA ILE A 162 1.41 9.95 -9.59
C ILE A 162 1.06 8.85 -10.59
N TYR A 163 2.06 8.06 -10.94
CA TYR A 163 1.96 6.91 -11.83
C TYR A 163 2.33 5.64 -11.08
N VAL A 164 1.66 4.53 -11.38
CA VAL A 164 1.98 3.21 -10.82
C VAL A 164 2.27 2.24 -11.96
N LYS A 165 3.39 1.53 -11.87
CA LYS A 165 3.69 0.35 -12.69
C LYS A 165 3.41 -0.88 -11.85
N VAL A 166 2.32 -1.58 -12.19
CA VAL A 166 1.96 -2.83 -11.53
C VAL A 166 3.06 -3.85 -11.80
N ALA A 167 3.73 -4.29 -10.74
CA ALA A 167 4.63 -5.43 -10.83
C ALA A 167 3.81 -6.68 -11.16
N SER A 168 3.95 -7.18 -12.39
CA SER A 168 3.46 -8.49 -12.81
C SER A 168 4.61 -9.49 -12.75
N GLY A 169 4.71 -10.21 -11.63
CA GLY A 169 5.67 -11.30 -11.50
C GLY A 169 5.31 -12.47 -12.42
N SER A 170 6.32 -13.23 -12.82
CA SER A 170 6.15 -14.56 -13.41
C SER A 170 5.43 -15.51 -12.44
N ALA A 171 4.93 -16.66 -12.92
CA ALA A 171 4.29 -17.66 -12.06
C ALA A 171 5.21 -18.18 -10.92
N THR A 172 6.52 -18.11 -11.14
CA THR A 172 7.59 -18.43 -10.16
C THR A 172 7.88 -17.33 -9.15
N GLU A 173 7.44 -16.09 -9.41
CA GLU A 173 7.57 -14.93 -8.50
C GLU A 173 6.24 -14.62 -7.78
N ARG A 174 5.37 -15.63 -7.63
CA ARG A 174 4.07 -15.47 -6.97
C ARG A 174 4.24 -15.02 -5.51
N VAL A 175 3.50 -13.99 -5.13
CA VAL A 175 3.39 -13.49 -3.76
C VAL A 175 2.00 -13.86 -3.23
N ASP A 176 1.87 -14.16 -1.94
CA ASP A 176 0.60 -14.67 -1.37
C ASP A 176 -0.60 -13.75 -1.68
N SER A 177 -0.41 -12.42 -1.70
CA SER A 177 -1.45 -11.44 -2.04
C SER A 177 -2.01 -11.58 -3.46
N ASP A 178 -1.27 -12.16 -4.41
CA ASP A 178 -1.75 -12.39 -5.78
C ASP A 178 -3.00 -13.28 -5.81
N GLY A 179 -3.22 -14.12 -4.78
CA GLY A 179 -4.44 -14.91 -4.62
C GLY A 179 -5.70 -14.09 -4.38
N TYR A 180 -5.56 -12.85 -3.92
CA TYR A 180 -6.67 -11.94 -3.60
C TYR A 180 -6.63 -10.62 -4.38
N ALA A 181 -5.51 -10.26 -5.00
CA ALA A 181 -5.25 -8.93 -5.55
C ALA A 181 -6.25 -8.45 -6.64
N PHE A 182 -6.99 -9.37 -7.23
CA PHE A 182 -8.02 -9.14 -8.26
C PHE A 182 -9.46 -9.40 -7.77
N ASP A 183 -9.64 -9.86 -6.53
CA ASP A 183 -10.96 -10.20 -5.99
C ASP A 183 -11.83 -8.94 -5.81
N ALA A 184 -12.96 -8.89 -6.52
CA ALA A 184 -13.84 -7.74 -6.47
C ALA A 184 -14.60 -7.58 -5.15
N SER A 185 -14.98 -8.67 -4.48
CA SER A 185 -15.68 -8.60 -3.19
C SER A 185 -14.77 -8.04 -2.09
N CYS A 186 -13.47 -8.31 -2.18
CA CYS A 186 -12.45 -7.80 -1.29
C CYS A 186 -12.06 -6.36 -1.66
N GLY A 187 -11.79 -6.10 -2.94
CA GLY A 187 -11.26 -4.82 -3.43
C GLY A 187 -12.27 -3.68 -3.47
N GLU A 188 -13.51 -3.93 -3.89
CA GLU A 188 -14.54 -2.87 -3.96
C GLU A 188 -14.86 -2.31 -2.55
N ARG A 189 -14.71 -3.11 -1.48
CA ARG A 189 -14.88 -2.62 -0.10
C ARG A 189 -13.85 -1.55 0.29
N ILE A 190 -12.72 -1.49 -0.42
CA ILE A 190 -11.61 -0.58 -0.16
C ILE A 190 -11.81 0.71 -0.95
N LEU A 191 -12.18 0.59 -2.23
CA LEU A 191 -12.48 1.75 -3.09
C LEU A 191 -13.71 2.53 -2.62
N ASN A 192 -14.72 1.83 -2.08
CA ASN A 192 -15.98 2.42 -1.61
C ASN A 192 -15.99 2.69 -0.09
N ALA A 193 -14.83 2.62 0.58
CA ALA A 193 -14.73 2.96 1.99
C ALA A 193 -14.87 4.48 2.19
N PRO A 194 -15.55 4.96 3.24
CA PRO A 194 -15.49 6.37 3.61
C PRO A 194 -14.04 6.75 3.94
N PRO A 195 -13.60 8.00 3.65
CA PRO A 195 -12.25 8.46 3.96
C PRO A 195 -11.87 8.15 5.41
N SER A 196 -10.68 7.59 5.61
CA SER A 196 -10.15 7.22 6.93
C SER A 196 -10.07 8.39 7.92
N ALA A 197 -10.16 9.62 7.41
CA ALA A 197 -10.46 10.87 8.13
C ALA A 197 -11.55 10.74 9.20
N LEU A 198 -12.59 9.94 8.92
CA LEU A 198 -13.78 9.83 9.76
C LEU A 198 -13.66 8.77 10.87
N ARG A 199 -12.56 7.99 10.92
CA ARG A 199 -12.33 6.99 11.98
C ARG A 199 -11.62 7.60 13.19
N GLN A 200 -12.40 8.27 14.05
CA GLN A 200 -11.94 8.64 15.39
C GLN A 200 -11.66 7.39 16.25
N ARG A 201 -10.40 6.95 16.36
CA ARG A 201 -9.97 6.03 17.42
C ARG A 201 -9.58 6.82 18.68
N THR A 202 -10.32 6.61 19.76
CA THR A 202 -10.20 7.36 21.03
C THR A 202 -9.17 6.81 22.02
N GLY A 203 -8.46 5.71 21.72
CA GLY A 203 -7.49 5.07 22.61
C GLY A 203 -6.03 5.15 22.13
N ASN A 204 -5.07 4.98 23.05
CA ASN A 204 -3.62 4.96 22.78
C ASN A 204 -3.07 3.55 22.45
N VAL A 205 -3.92 2.68 21.91
CA VAL A 205 -3.55 1.33 21.46
C VAL A 205 -3.54 1.25 19.93
N GLY A 206 -2.70 0.36 19.40
CA GLY A 206 -2.63 0.00 17.98
C GLY A 206 -3.87 -0.79 17.55
N ALA A 207 -3.89 -1.21 16.29
CA ALA A 207 -5.08 -1.89 15.76
C ALA A 207 -5.38 -3.22 16.48
N ASP A 208 -4.34 -3.91 16.95
CA ASP A 208 -4.37 -5.17 17.72
C ASP A 208 -4.73 -5.03 19.21
N GLY A 209 -5.04 -3.81 19.68
CA GLY A 209 -5.33 -3.53 21.08
C GLY A 209 -4.09 -3.54 21.99
N ARG A 210 -2.89 -3.75 21.46
CA ARG A 210 -1.63 -3.60 22.20
C ARG A 210 -1.21 -2.13 22.20
N LYS A 211 -0.32 -1.73 23.11
CA LYS A 211 0.39 -0.47 22.91
C LYS A 211 1.28 -0.63 21.66
N PRO A 212 1.22 0.29 20.68
CA PRO A 212 2.05 0.21 19.49
C PRO A 212 3.52 0.38 19.90
N SER A 213 4.42 -0.38 19.27
CA SER A 213 5.86 -0.36 19.60
C SER A 213 6.57 0.91 19.15
N GLY A 214 5.98 1.67 18.24
CA GLY A 214 6.45 2.96 17.76
C GLY A 214 5.31 3.95 17.58
N GLN A 215 5.57 5.04 16.86
CA GLN A 215 4.55 6.04 16.55
C GLN A 215 3.47 5.44 15.63
N VAL A 216 2.20 5.60 16.01
CA VAL A 216 1.09 5.36 15.08
C VAL A 216 0.96 6.59 14.20
N LEU A 217 1.28 6.44 12.91
CA LEU A 217 0.96 7.45 11.91
C LEU A 217 -0.53 7.31 11.56
N ARG A 218 -1.37 7.81 12.48
CA ARG A 218 -2.78 8.07 12.23
C ARG A 218 -2.82 9.19 11.21
N GLY A 219 -3.27 8.91 10.00
CA GLY A 219 -3.32 9.92 8.96
C GLY A 219 -4.08 11.15 9.45
N GLN A 220 -3.44 12.30 9.39
CA GLN A 220 -4.10 13.59 9.55
C GLN A 220 -4.68 13.94 8.19
N TYR A 221 -5.90 13.48 7.96
CA TYR A 221 -6.60 13.68 6.70
C TYR A 221 -7.31 15.03 6.74
N HIS A 222 -6.82 16.00 5.98
CA HIS A 222 -7.58 17.22 5.72
C HIS A 222 -8.61 16.99 4.60
N SER A 223 -9.77 17.63 4.76
CA SER A 223 -10.94 17.61 3.87
C SER A 223 -10.73 18.46 2.63
#